data_AF-A0A2T2NIV5-F1
#
_entry.id   AF-A0A2T2NIV5-F1
#
_cell.length_a   1.000
_cell.length_b   1.000
_cell.length_c   1.000
_cell.angle_alpha   90.00
_cell.angle_beta   90.00
_cell.angle_gamma   90.00
#
_symmetry.space_group_name_H-M   'P 1'
#
loop_
_entity.id
_entity.type
_entity.pdbx_description
1 polymer ?
#
loop_
_entity_poly.entity_id
_entity_poly.type
_entity_poly.pdbx_seq_one_letter_code
_entity_poly.pdbx_strand_id
1 'polypeptide(L)'
;MSDGDPAAEPELDSFSRVLPLPYRVALIIVMGIWAWGLNLHYLSLIKIDVPSLIRYPGRSSPHHPPHHLSCYRVATFLSIPLALSLLLFWAITRGNPQDIAGWEILPNLYLLVLVIGFVAPIPFVSRNGRSRTLATLKRISIGGIAEAQDGKFGDILLADALTSYAKVLGDLFISLCMFFSSKHSSTGSPNRSCGGAFWVPFIISIPSLIRLRQCLIEYRRVQRANRQTGQISPATGWGGVHLANALKYSTAFPVIILSALQRSPEPSKYGMSEVTLFRLWLLAVVVNSGYSFFWDVARDWDLTLFSNSRERNNPEHPWGLRRYRWFHAKEFYYAAIVVDGMLRCTWSIKLSPHLDHFNDLEGGIFVMEALEVIRRWMWIFFRVECEWVRNHRGPAPDDILLGDISNKYDEDD
;
A
#
# COMPACT_ATOMS: atom_id res chain seq x y z
N MET A 1 34.23 -41.98 -13.63
CA MET A 1 34.48 -40.62 -14.14
C MET A 1 33.23 -40.18 -14.88
N SER A 2 32.39 -39.41 -14.20
CA SER A 2 31.28 -38.66 -14.78
C SER A 2 31.22 -37.41 -13.93
N ASP A 3 31.98 -36.41 -14.34
CA ASP A 3 31.99 -35.09 -13.74
C ASP A 3 30.57 -34.52 -13.87
N GLY A 4 29.85 -34.48 -12.75
CA GLY A 4 28.64 -33.69 -12.63
C GLY A 4 29.06 -32.24 -12.63
N ASP A 5 28.86 -31.59 -13.78
CA ASP A 5 28.98 -30.16 -13.95
C ASP A 5 28.26 -29.46 -12.77
N PRO A 6 28.95 -28.67 -11.94
CA PRO A 6 28.27 -27.90 -10.92
C PRO A 6 27.38 -26.93 -11.67
N ALA A 7 26.05 -27.11 -11.56
CA ALA A 7 25.06 -26.23 -12.15
C ALA A 7 25.51 -24.78 -11.91
N ALA A 8 25.94 -24.11 -12.98
CA ALA A 8 26.45 -22.75 -12.91
C ALA A 8 25.41 -21.93 -12.17
N GLU A 9 25.78 -21.35 -11.03
CA GLU A 9 24.90 -20.42 -10.34
C GLU A 9 24.46 -19.37 -11.36
N PRO A 10 23.14 -19.12 -11.51
CA PRO A 10 22.67 -18.21 -12.54
C PRO A 10 23.37 -16.86 -12.36
N GLU A 11 24.04 -16.39 -13.41
CA GLU A 11 24.78 -15.13 -13.38
C GLU A 11 23.91 -14.02 -12.80
N LEU A 12 24.43 -13.31 -11.80
CA LEU A 12 23.73 -12.19 -11.18
C LEU A 12 23.44 -11.13 -12.26
N ASP A 13 22.18 -10.74 -12.42
CA ASP A 13 21.77 -9.78 -13.45
C ASP A 13 22.37 -8.39 -13.20
N SER A 14 22.46 -7.59 -14.26
CA SER A 14 23.11 -6.27 -14.22
C SER A 14 22.46 -5.31 -13.21
N PHE A 15 21.14 -5.40 -13.00
CA PHE A 15 20.43 -4.55 -12.06
C PHE A 15 20.67 -4.99 -10.62
N SER A 16 20.66 -6.29 -10.32
CA SER A 16 21.02 -6.83 -9.00
C SER A 16 22.46 -6.53 -8.60
N ARG A 17 23.38 -6.41 -9.57
CA ARG A 17 24.76 -5.97 -9.29
C ARG A 17 24.84 -4.53 -8.77
N VAL A 18 23.95 -3.65 -9.26
CA VAL A 18 23.92 -2.24 -8.84
C VAL A 18 23.05 -2.07 -7.59
N LEU A 19 21.88 -2.69 -7.57
CA LEU A 19 20.89 -2.51 -6.53
C LEU A 19 20.36 -3.86 -6.07
N PRO A 20 21.02 -4.53 -5.10
CA PRO A 20 20.54 -5.81 -4.57
C PRO A 20 19.24 -5.65 -3.79
N LEU A 21 18.50 -6.76 -3.63
CA LEU A 21 17.16 -6.81 -3.05
C LEU A 21 17.00 -6.03 -1.73
N PRO A 22 17.91 -6.12 -0.73
CA PRO A 22 17.73 -5.40 0.52
C PRO A 22 17.66 -3.88 0.32
N TYR A 23 18.50 -3.32 -0.56
CA TYR A 23 18.49 -1.87 -0.85
C TYR A 23 17.25 -1.44 -1.62
N ARG A 24 16.69 -2.31 -2.48
CA ARG A 24 15.41 -2.04 -3.18
C ARG A 24 14.29 -1.82 -2.18
N VAL A 25 14.13 -2.75 -1.24
CA VAL A 25 13.15 -2.68 -0.15
C VAL A 25 13.35 -1.39 0.65
N ALA A 26 14.60 -1.10 1.02
CA ALA A 26 14.97 0.06 1.80
C ALA A 26 14.59 1.39 1.11
N LEU A 27 14.92 1.52 -0.18
CA LEU A 27 14.59 2.69 -1.00
C LEU A 27 13.09 2.90 -1.11
N ILE A 28 12.31 1.85 -1.35
CA ILE A 28 10.85 1.97 -1.50
C ILE A 28 10.18 2.37 -0.18
N ILE A 29 10.67 1.88 0.96
CA ILE A 29 10.20 2.31 2.28
C ILE A 29 10.50 3.80 2.51
N VAL A 30 11.74 4.23 2.27
CA VAL A 30 12.14 5.64 2.46
C VAL A 30 11.40 6.57 1.49
N MET A 31 11.20 6.15 0.25
CA MET A 31 10.40 6.87 -0.76
C MET A 31 8.96 7.07 -0.28
N GLY A 32 8.34 6.07 0.34
CA GLY A 32 7.00 6.21 0.91
C GLY A 32 6.89 7.28 2.00
N ILE A 33 7.95 7.42 2.81
CA ILE A 33 8.00 8.46 3.85
C ILE A 33 8.11 9.85 3.21
N TRP A 34 8.95 10.01 2.19
CA TRP A 34 9.00 11.25 1.40
C TRP A 34 7.66 11.58 0.75
N ALA A 35 7.02 10.59 0.13
CA ALA A 35 5.71 10.69 -0.50
C ALA A 35 4.63 11.14 0.50
N TRP A 36 4.62 10.58 1.70
CA TRP A 36 3.71 11.03 2.76
C TRP A 36 3.99 12.47 3.20
N GLY A 37 5.26 12.86 3.35
CA GLY A 37 5.66 14.24 3.64
C GLY A 37 5.16 15.24 2.59
N LEU A 38 5.27 14.88 1.31
CA LEU A 38 4.76 15.67 0.19
C LEU A 38 3.23 15.79 0.20
N ASN A 39 2.51 14.71 0.51
CA ASN A 39 1.06 14.75 0.72
C ASN A 39 0.70 15.80 1.79
N LEU A 40 1.29 15.68 2.98
CA LEU A 40 1.04 16.61 4.08
C LEU A 40 1.41 18.05 3.72
N HIS A 41 2.51 18.26 3.00
CA HIS A 41 2.97 19.60 2.64
C HIS A 41 1.98 20.25 1.67
N TYR A 42 1.71 19.63 0.53
CA TYR A 42 0.85 20.22 -0.49
C TYR A 42 -0.59 20.40 0.01
N LEU A 43 -1.15 19.42 0.72
CA LEU A 43 -2.50 19.53 1.30
C LEU A 43 -2.59 20.69 2.30
N SER A 44 -1.52 20.94 3.09
CA SER A 44 -1.48 22.09 3.99
C SER A 44 -1.41 23.44 3.25
N LEU A 45 -0.77 23.51 2.08
CA LEU A 45 -0.72 24.73 1.26
C LEU A 45 -2.12 25.11 0.75
N ILE A 46 -2.90 24.12 0.34
CA ILE A 46 -4.30 24.32 -0.09
C ILE A 46 -5.31 24.28 1.07
N LYS A 47 -4.85 24.40 2.32
CA LYS A 47 -5.69 24.53 3.53
C LYS A 47 -6.55 23.29 3.87
N ILE A 48 -6.10 22.09 3.49
CA ILE A 48 -6.68 20.82 3.96
C ILE A 48 -5.90 20.34 5.19
N ASP A 49 -6.55 20.29 6.35
CA ASP A 49 -5.96 19.85 7.62
C ASP A 49 -6.01 18.32 7.76
N VAL A 50 -5.03 17.65 7.16
CA VAL A 50 -4.88 16.18 7.24
C VAL A 50 -4.76 15.68 8.68
N PRO A 51 -3.91 16.27 9.57
CA PRO A 51 -3.86 15.90 10.98
C PRO A 51 -5.24 15.82 11.65
N SER A 52 -6.11 16.80 11.43
CA SER A 52 -7.48 16.79 11.96
C SER A 52 -8.28 15.59 11.45
N LEU A 53 -8.25 15.30 10.14
CA LEU A 53 -8.96 14.17 9.53
C LEU A 53 -8.54 12.81 10.09
N ILE A 54 -7.25 12.63 10.38
CA ILE A 54 -6.71 11.38 10.94
C ILE A 54 -6.65 11.39 12.47
N ARG A 55 -7.26 12.39 13.11
CA ARG A 55 -7.26 12.62 14.57
C ARG A 55 -5.86 12.66 15.19
N TYR A 56 -4.87 13.15 14.45
CA TYR A 56 -3.51 13.34 14.92
C TYR A 56 -3.43 14.62 15.77
N PRO A 57 -2.69 14.63 16.89
CA PRO A 57 -2.62 15.80 17.76
C PRO A 57 -2.18 17.05 17.00
N GLY A 58 -2.94 18.13 17.16
CA GLY A 58 -2.62 19.44 16.62
C GLY A 58 -1.32 19.99 17.22
N ARG A 59 -0.78 21.04 16.58
CA ARG A 59 0.40 21.74 17.10
C ARG A 59 0.02 22.54 18.34
N SER A 60 0.70 22.27 19.45
CA SER A 60 0.51 23.01 20.71
C SER A 60 0.99 24.47 20.64
N SER A 61 1.88 24.80 19.70
CA SER A 61 2.42 26.13 19.50
C SER A 61 2.81 26.35 18.03
N PRO A 62 2.72 27.58 17.49
CA PRO A 62 3.25 27.93 16.18
C PRO A 62 4.74 27.62 16.01
N HIS A 63 5.51 27.62 17.12
CA HIS A 63 6.93 27.28 17.14
C HIS A 63 7.19 25.78 16.96
N HIS A 64 6.19 24.91 17.14
CA HIS A 64 6.35 23.50 16.83
C HIS A 64 6.42 23.30 15.31
N PRO A 65 7.36 22.46 14.84
CA PRO A 65 7.53 22.21 13.42
C PRO A 65 6.23 21.69 12.80
N PRO A 66 5.87 22.11 11.58
CA PRO A 66 4.77 21.51 10.84
C PRO A 66 4.90 19.99 10.72
N HIS A 67 3.77 19.29 10.58
CA HIS A 67 3.77 17.83 10.46
C HIS A 67 4.54 17.34 9.22
N HIS A 68 4.44 18.05 8.08
CA HIS A 68 5.23 17.75 6.89
C HIS A 68 6.74 17.91 7.13
N LEU A 69 7.16 18.96 7.84
CA LEU A 69 8.57 19.18 8.19
C LEU A 69 9.09 18.08 9.12
N SER A 70 8.27 17.65 10.08
CA SER A 70 8.59 16.50 10.93
C SER A 70 8.78 15.23 10.10
N CYS A 71 7.93 15.01 9.08
CA CYS A 71 8.06 13.88 8.16
C CYS A 71 9.34 13.97 7.31
N TYR A 72 9.67 15.15 6.75
CA TYR A 72 10.91 15.35 6.00
C TYR A 72 12.16 15.14 6.85
N ARG A 73 12.13 15.51 8.14
CA ARG A 73 13.24 15.22 9.06
C ARG A 73 13.46 13.71 9.22
N VAL A 74 12.39 12.93 9.39
CA VAL A 74 12.48 11.45 9.42
C VAL A 74 12.99 10.92 8.09
N ALA A 75 12.43 11.38 6.96
CA ALA A 75 12.83 10.95 5.64
C ALA A 75 14.32 11.23 5.37
N THR A 76 14.80 12.42 5.73
CA THR A 76 16.21 12.82 5.61
C THR A 76 17.12 11.99 6.51
N PHE A 77 16.71 11.78 7.77
CA PHE A 77 17.45 10.95 8.73
C PHE A 77 17.63 9.51 8.24
N LEU A 78 16.66 8.96 7.48
CA LEU A 78 16.78 7.64 6.87
C LEU A 78 17.53 7.67 5.53
N SER A 79 17.36 8.72 4.74
CA SER A 79 17.95 8.84 3.39
C SER A 79 19.47 9.01 3.42
N ILE A 80 20.01 9.81 4.36
CA ILE A 80 21.45 10.04 4.47
C ILE A 80 22.23 8.73 4.71
N PRO A 81 21.93 7.93 5.75
CA PRO A 81 22.63 6.65 5.95
C PRO A 81 22.37 5.65 4.83
N LEU A 82 21.19 5.68 4.17
CA LEU A 82 20.94 4.84 2.99
C LEU A 82 21.90 5.18 1.86
N ALA A 83 22.01 6.47 1.52
CA ALA A 83 22.88 6.94 0.45
C ALA A 83 24.35 6.62 0.78
N LEU A 84 24.80 6.86 2.00
CA LEU A 84 26.16 6.53 2.44
C LEU A 84 26.43 5.02 2.37
N SER A 85 25.48 4.20 2.84
CA SER A 85 25.58 2.74 2.79
C SER A 85 25.65 2.23 1.35
N LEU A 86 24.81 2.77 0.45
CA LEU A 86 24.77 2.38 -0.96
C LEU A 86 26.03 2.83 -1.72
N LEU A 87 26.51 4.06 -1.49
CA LEU A 87 27.75 4.56 -2.08
C LEU A 87 28.96 3.75 -1.61
N LEU A 88 29.02 3.41 -0.31
CA LEU A 88 30.07 2.54 0.23
C LEU A 88 30.00 1.14 -0.38
N PHE A 89 28.80 0.57 -0.51
CA PHE A 89 28.59 -0.72 -1.15
C PHE A 89 29.11 -0.73 -2.59
N TRP A 90 28.80 0.30 -3.39
CA TRP A 90 29.31 0.43 -4.75
C TRP A 90 30.83 0.59 -4.80
N ALA A 91 31.41 1.38 -3.90
CA ALA A 91 32.84 1.62 -3.84
C ALA A 91 33.63 0.33 -3.52
N ILE A 92 33.11 -0.50 -2.59
CA ILE A 92 33.75 -1.75 -2.19
C ILE A 92 33.59 -2.82 -3.27
N THR A 93 32.35 -3.04 -3.73
CA THR A 93 32.04 -4.18 -4.60
C THR A 93 32.44 -3.96 -6.05
N ARG A 94 32.40 -2.71 -6.54
CA ARG A 94 32.68 -2.34 -7.94
C ARG A 94 31.91 -3.21 -8.97
N GLY A 95 30.75 -3.74 -8.57
CA GLY A 95 29.93 -4.64 -9.40
C GLY A 95 30.45 -6.08 -9.54
N ASN A 96 31.49 -6.48 -8.79
CA ASN A 96 31.99 -7.86 -8.79
C ASN A 96 31.02 -8.77 -8.00
N PRO A 97 30.49 -9.86 -8.60
CA PRO A 97 29.53 -10.74 -7.94
C PRO A 97 30.01 -11.39 -6.64
N GLN A 98 31.31 -11.73 -6.53
CA GLN A 98 31.88 -12.33 -5.33
C GLN A 98 31.93 -11.33 -4.18
N ASP A 99 32.36 -10.09 -4.47
CA ASP A 99 32.38 -9.02 -3.47
C ASP A 99 30.96 -8.62 -3.06
N ILE A 100 30.00 -8.58 -4.00
CA ILE A 100 28.58 -8.34 -3.72
C ILE A 100 28.08 -9.34 -2.68
N ALA A 101 28.27 -10.64 -2.93
CA ALA A 101 27.86 -11.70 -2.03
C ALA A 101 28.59 -11.62 -0.68
N GLY A 102 29.90 -11.36 -0.69
CA GLY A 102 30.73 -11.26 0.51
C GLY A 102 30.41 -10.06 1.41
N TRP A 103 29.89 -8.97 0.84
CA TRP A 103 29.53 -7.74 1.57
C TRP A 103 28.03 -7.60 1.84
N GLU A 104 27.27 -8.70 1.82
CA GLU A 104 25.83 -8.70 2.08
C GLU A 104 25.45 -8.11 3.45
N ILE A 105 26.37 -8.14 4.41
CA ILE A 105 26.14 -7.57 5.75
C ILE A 105 25.80 -6.08 5.70
N LEU A 106 26.35 -5.33 4.74
CA LEU A 106 26.17 -3.87 4.66
C LEU A 106 24.70 -3.48 4.34
N PRO A 107 24.08 -3.97 3.24
CA PRO A 107 22.66 -3.75 2.99
C PRO A 107 21.74 -4.22 4.13
N ASN A 108 22.03 -5.38 4.73
CA ASN A 108 21.20 -5.93 5.81
C ASN A 108 21.35 -5.13 7.11
N LEU A 109 22.53 -4.60 7.41
CA LEU A 109 22.74 -3.69 8.53
C LEU A 109 21.89 -2.43 8.37
N TYR A 110 21.79 -1.87 7.16
CA TYR A 110 20.90 -0.74 6.90
C TYR A 110 19.42 -1.11 7.08
N LEU A 111 18.97 -2.27 6.59
CA LEU A 111 17.62 -2.76 6.86
C LEU A 111 17.33 -2.90 8.36
N LEU A 112 18.31 -3.39 9.14
CA LEU A 112 18.20 -3.45 10.58
C LEU A 112 18.07 -2.05 11.20
N VAL A 113 18.87 -1.08 10.74
CA VAL A 113 18.77 0.33 11.16
C VAL A 113 17.40 0.91 10.83
N LEU A 114 16.81 0.59 9.68
CA LEU A 114 15.44 1.01 9.32
C LEU A 114 14.41 0.44 10.31
N VAL A 115 14.46 -0.87 10.58
CA VAL A 115 13.53 -1.53 11.50
C VAL A 115 13.68 -0.98 12.91
N ILE A 116 14.91 -0.87 13.42
CA ILE A 116 15.19 -0.28 14.73
C ILE A 116 14.76 1.19 14.75
N GLY A 117 15.03 1.97 13.69
CA GLY A 117 14.64 3.37 13.57
C GLY A 117 13.13 3.58 13.64
N PHE A 118 12.37 2.60 13.14
CA PHE A 118 10.91 2.59 13.15
C PHE A 118 10.32 2.11 14.49
N VAL A 119 10.89 1.06 15.09
CA VAL A 119 10.36 0.40 16.31
C VAL A 119 10.89 1.02 17.60
N ALA A 120 12.19 1.34 17.65
CA ALA A 120 12.84 1.77 18.89
C ALA A 120 12.45 3.21 19.27
N PRO A 121 12.34 3.52 20.58
CA PRO A 121 11.97 4.84 21.09
C PRO A 121 13.14 5.83 21.03
N ILE A 122 13.68 6.09 19.85
CA ILE A 122 14.83 6.97 19.62
C ILE A 122 14.45 8.45 19.87
N PRO A 123 15.01 9.14 20.88
CA PRO A 123 14.52 10.46 21.31
C PRO A 123 14.55 11.55 20.24
N PHE A 124 15.52 11.51 19.33
CA PHE A 124 15.81 12.56 18.35
C PHE A 124 15.00 12.49 17.05
N VAL A 125 14.13 11.47 16.89
CA VAL A 125 13.29 11.30 15.69
C VAL A 125 11.83 11.07 16.13
N SER A 126 11.01 12.12 16.14
CA SER A 126 9.54 12.11 16.37
C SER A 126 8.98 10.92 17.18
N ARG A 127 9.31 10.84 18.48
CA ARG A 127 8.91 9.73 19.37
C ARG A 127 7.40 9.47 19.37
N ASN A 128 6.62 10.54 19.47
CA ASN A 128 5.15 10.46 19.53
C ASN A 128 4.55 9.99 18.19
N GLY A 129 5.09 10.47 17.06
CA GLY A 129 4.65 10.06 15.73
C GLY A 129 4.84 8.57 15.52
N ARG A 130 6.03 8.03 15.81
CA ARG A 130 6.31 6.60 15.68
C ARG A 130 5.48 5.74 16.61
N SER A 131 5.37 6.11 17.89
CA SER A 131 4.57 5.34 18.86
C SER A 131 3.12 5.23 18.39
N ARG A 132 2.56 6.31 17.84
CA ARG A 132 1.21 6.30 17.25
C ARG A 132 1.13 5.45 15.98
N THR A 133 2.11 5.54 15.09
CA THR A 133 2.17 4.69 13.89
C THR A 133 2.22 3.20 14.26
N LEU A 134 3.08 2.81 15.22
CA LEU A 134 3.17 1.44 15.73
C LEU A 134 1.87 0.99 16.41
N ALA A 135 1.27 1.84 17.25
CA ALA A 135 -0.01 1.55 17.88
C ALA A 135 -1.12 1.35 16.83
N THR A 136 -1.12 2.16 15.76
CA THR A 136 -2.05 2.04 14.65
C THR A 136 -1.82 0.75 13.86
N LEU A 137 -0.56 0.44 13.49
CA LEU A 137 -0.19 -0.81 12.82
C LEU A 137 -0.59 -2.04 13.62
N LYS A 138 -0.33 -2.03 14.94
CA LYS A 138 -0.77 -3.09 15.86
C LYS A 138 -2.29 -3.22 15.85
N ARG A 139 -3.00 -2.09 16.02
CA ARG A 139 -4.48 -2.03 16.07
C ARG A 139 -5.10 -2.59 14.78
N ILE A 140 -4.66 -2.14 13.61
CA ILE A 140 -5.23 -2.62 12.33
C ILE A 140 -4.91 -4.10 12.09
N SER A 141 -3.70 -4.56 12.45
CA SER A 141 -3.28 -5.96 12.27
C SER A 141 -4.12 -6.95 13.09
N ILE A 142 -4.47 -6.57 14.33
CA ILE A 142 -5.29 -7.42 15.21
C ILE A 142 -6.80 -7.17 15.08
N GLY A 143 -7.24 -6.38 14.09
CA GLY A 143 -8.65 -6.11 13.82
C GLY A 143 -9.33 -5.13 14.78
N GLY A 144 -8.58 -4.29 15.48
CA GLY A 144 -9.12 -3.30 16.41
C GLY A 144 -9.52 -1.97 15.77
N ILE A 145 -9.95 -1.95 14.48
CA ILE A 145 -10.22 -0.72 13.72
C ILE A 145 -10.95 0.34 14.54
N ALA A 146 -10.41 1.56 14.57
CA ALA A 146 -10.97 2.68 15.33
C ALA A 146 -12.41 3.01 14.90
N GLU A 147 -13.17 3.60 15.80
CA GLU A 147 -14.47 4.20 15.46
C GLU A 147 -14.26 5.52 14.69
N ALA A 148 -15.33 6.07 14.10
CA ALA A 148 -15.24 7.25 13.25
C ALA A 148 -14.61 8.45 13.99
N GLN A 149 -15.08 8.69 15.20
CA GLN A 149 -14.58 9.72 16.12
C GLN A 149 -13.11 9.52 16.54
N ASP A 150 -12.64 8.26 16.58
CA ASP A 150 -11.32 7.89 17.10
C ASP A 150 -10.22 7.78 16.03
N GLY A 151 -10.52 8.15 14.78
CA GLY A 151 -9.54 8.20 13.70
C GLY A 151 -9.58 7.01 12.74
N LYS A 152 -10.77 6.42 12.53
CA LYS A 152 -11.00 5.38 11.51
C LYS A 152 -10.42 5.70 10.14
N PHE A 153 -10.49 6.95 9.70
CA PHE A 153 -9.92 7.37 8.42
C PHE A 153 -8.40 7.14 8.34
N GLY A 154 -7.67 7.44 9.43
CA GLY A 154 -6.24 7.14 9.54
C GLY A 154 -5.92 5.65 9.47
N ASP A 155 -6.74 4.82 10.14
CA ASP A 155 -6.62 3.34 10.09
C ASP A 155 -6.82 2.81 8.67
N ILE A 156 -7.81 3.36 7.95
CA ILE A 156 -8.10 3.00 6.56
C ILE A 156 -6.96 3.42 5.64
N LEU A 157 -6.49 4.67 5.73
CA LEU A 157 -5.37 5.18 4.91
C LEU A 157 -4.11 4.33 5.10
N LEU A 158 -3.76 3.99 6.35
CA LEU A 158 -2.58 3.17 6.62
C LEU A 158 -2.75 1.76 6.08
N ALA A 159 -3.90 1.13 6.30
CA ALA A 159 -4.15 -0.22 5.83
C ALA A 159 -4.18 -0.29 4.28
N ASP A 160 -4.71 0.74 3.60
CA ASP A 160 -4.67 0.85 2.14
C ASP A 160 -3.27 1.11 1.61
N ALA A 161 -2.45 1.91 2.32
CA ALA A 161 -1.03 2.04 2.00
C ALA A 161 -0.32 0.68 2.09
N LEU A 162 -0.58 -0.12 3.14
CA LEU A 162 0.01 -1.46 3.27
C LEU A 162 -0.32 -2.40 2.09
N THR A 163 -1.50 -2.26 1.46
CA THR A 163 -1.84 -3.08 0.28
C THR A 163 -0.92 -2.83 -0.91
N SER A 164 -0.46 -1.59 -1.07
CA SER A 164 0.52 -1.21 -2.10
C SER A 164 1.92 -1.73 -1.78
N TYR A 165 2.24 -1.92 -0.49
CA TYR A 165 3.49 -2.50 0.01
C TYR A 165 3.51 -4.04 0.06
N ALA A 166 2.44 -4.74 -0.37
CA ALA A 166 2.34 -6.19 -0.23
C ALA A 166 3.54 -6.97 -0.82
N LYS A 167 3.99 -6.60 -2.02
CA LYS A 167 5.16 -7.23 -2.67
C LYS A 167 6.47 -6.84 -1.98
N VAL A 168 6.62 -5.58 -1.57
CA VAL A 168 7.77 -5.08 -0.79
C VAL A 168 7.93 -5.84 0.53
N LEU A 169 6.82 -6.18 1.20
CA LEU A 169 6.83 -7.02 2.40
C LEU A 169 7.26 -8.47 2.09
N GLY A 170 6.85 -9.00 0.94
CA GLY A 170 7.34 -10.28 0.43
C GLY A 170 8.85 -10.27 0.17
N ASP A 171 9.36 -9.19 -0.42
CA ASP A 171 10.80 -9.03 -0.72
C ASP A 171 11.63 -8.78 0.53
N LEU A 172 11.09 -8.06 1.51
CA LEU A 172 11.69 -7.97 2.85
C LEU A 172 11.83 -9.36 3.48
N PHE A 173 10.80 -10.20 3.37
CA PHE A 173 10.87 -11.57 3.87
C PHE A 173 11.89 -12.42 3.10
N ILE A 174 11.91 -12.35 1.77
CA ILE A 174 12.89 -13.07 0.93
C ILE A 174 14.31 -12.65 1.31
N SER A 175 14.56 -11.35 1.43
CA SER A 175 15.85 -10.78 1.85
C SER A 175 16.30 -11.33 3.19
N LEU A 176 15.42 -11.33 4.20
CA LEU A 176 15.72 -11.86 5.53
C LEU A 176 15.94 -13.37 5.51
N CYS A 177 15.09 -14.11 4.79
CA CYS A 177 15.19 -15.55 4.66
C CYS A 177 16.51 -15.99 4.02
N MET A 178 16.95 -15.29 2.98
CA MET A 178 18.24 -15.53 2.33
C MET A 178 19.41 -15.16 3.25
N PHE A 179 19.34 -14.03 3.95
CA PHE A 179 20.40 -13.59 4.87
C PHE A 179 20.66 -14.59 6.01
N PHE A 180 19.62 -15.26 6.51
CA PHE A 180 19.75 -16.31 7.53
C PHE A 180 19.98 -17.71 6.93
N SER A 181 20.07 -17.84 5.61
CA SER A 181 20.36 -19.10 4.93
C SER A 181 21.86 -19.28 4.75
N SER A 182 22.37 -20.49 4.97
CA SER A 182 23.78 -20.82 4.68
C SER A 182 24.05 -21.07 3.20
N LYS A 183 23.02 -21.13 2.35
CA LYS A 183 23.12 -21.56 0.94
C LYS A 183 23.01 -20.42 -0.07
N HIS A 184 22.56 -19.24 0.35
CA HIS A 184 22.27 -18.14 -0.55
C HIS A 184 22.67 -16.82 0.10
N SER A 185 23.29 -15.92 -0.68
CA SER A 185 23.48 -14.54 -0.25
C SER A 185 22.23 -13.72 -0.53
N SER A 186 21.80 -12.92 0.44
CA SER A 186 20.69 -11.96 0.30
C SER A 186 20.92 -10.85 -0.74
N THR A 187 22.16 -10.71 -1.21
CA THR A 187 22.53 -9.80 -2.32
C THR A 187 22.71 -10.52 -3.66
N GLY A 188 22.63 -11.85 -3.67
CA GLY A 188 22.55 -12.65 -4.88
C GLY A 188 21.15 -12.63 -5.50
N SER A 189 20.94 -13.49 -6.50
CA SER A 189 19.67 -13.61 -7.21
C SER A 189 18.52 -13.95 -6.25
N PRO A 190 17.42 -13.15 -6.21
CA PRO A 190 16.33 -13.35 -5.24
C PRO A 190 15.69 -14.74 -5.30
N ASN A 191 15.84 -15.52 -4.24
CA ASN A 191 15.20 -16.82 -4.10
C ASN A 191 13.75 -16.64 -3.60
N ARG A 192 12.80 -16.51 -4.53
CA ARG A 192 11.36 -16.36 -4.26
C ARG A 192 10.70 -17.60 -3.63
N SER A 193 11.42 -18.72 -3.57
CA SER A 193 11.01 -19.95 -2.88
C SER A 193 11.66 -20.09 -1.50
N CYS A 194 12.40 -19.08 -1.04
CA CYS A 194 13.00 -19.08 0.30
C CYS A 194 11.90 -19.17 1.37
N GLY A 195 12.04 -20.13 2.28
CA GLY A 195 11.01 -20.46 3.28
C GLY A 195 9.92 -21.41 2.75
N GLY A 196 9.96 -21.82 1.48
CA GLY A 196 9.00 -22.74 0.87
C GLY A 196 7.82 -22.03 0.21
N ALA A 197 6.93 -22.83 -0.39
CA ALA A 197 5.87 -22.33 -1.28
C ALA A 197 4.75 -21.51 -0.58
N PHE A 198 4.70 -21.51 0.76
CA PHE A 198 3.59 -20.91 1.52
C PHE A 198 3.87 -19.49 2.01
N TRP A 199 5.06 -19.23 2.58
CA TRP A 199 5.28 -18.01 3.37
C TRP A 199 5.26 -16.72 2.55
N VAL A 200 5.89 -16.70 1.37
CA VAL A 200 5.90 -15.51 0.51
C VAL A 200 4.47 -15.14 0.07
N PRO A 201 3.66 -16.06 -0.51
CA PRO A 201 2.25 -15.77 -0.81
C PRO A 201 1.43 -15.36 0.42
N PHE A 202 1.66 -16.01 1.56
CA PHE A 202 0.97 -15.67 2.80
C PHE A 202 1.25 -14.22 3.23
N ILE A 203 2.52 -13.81 3.25
CA ILE A 203 2.93 -12.44 3.62
C ILE A 203 2.35 -11.40 2.66
N ILE A 204 2.40 -11.66 1.35
CA ILE A 204 1.80 -10.79 0.33
C ILE A 204 0.28 -10.66 0.56
N SER A 205 -0.38 -11.69 1.11
CA SER A 205 -1.82 -11.66 1.39
C SER A 205 -2.21 -10.89 2.66
N ILE A 206 -1.27 -10.67 3.59
CA ILE A 206 -1.55 -10.05 4.91
C ILE A 206 -2.24 -8.68 4.78
N PRO A 207 -1.77 -7.73 3.95
CA PRO A 207 -2.44 -6.43 3.83
C PRO A 207 -3.91 -6.53 3.38
N SER A 208 -4.20 -7.40 2.41
CA SER A 208 -5.57 -7.63 1.94
C SER A 208 -6.42 -8.33 3.02
N LEU A 209 -5.83 -9.22 3.81
CA LEU A 209 -6.50 -9.86 4.95
C LEU A 209 -6.86 -8.86 6.04
N ILE A 210 -5.96 -7.91 6.33
CA ILE A 210 -6.22 -6.81 7.27
C ILE A 210 -7.44 -6.02 6.81
N ARG A 211 -7.47 -5.58 5.53
CA ARG A 211 -8.60 -4.81 4.98
C ARG A 211 -9.89 -5.63 4.93
N LEU A 212 -9.84 -6.89 4.52
CA LEU A 212 -11.00 -7.80 4.56
C LEU A 212 -11.59 -7.85 5.97
N ARG A 213 -10.74 -8.09 6.97
CA ARG A 213 -11.15 -8.18 8.37
C ARG A 213 -11.77 -6.88 8.86
N GLN A 214 -11.14 -5.73 8.55
CA GLN A 214 -11.68 -4.42 8.89
C GLN A 214 -13.08 -4.20 8.30
N CYS A 215 -13.27 -4.53 7.02
CA CYS A 215 -14.56 -4.38 6.34
C CYS A 215 -15.64 -5.28 6.96
N LEU A 216 -15.32 -6.53 7.31
CA LEU A 216 -16.25 -7.44 7.97
C LEU A 216 -16.61 -7.00 9.39
N ILE A 217 -15.68 -6.38 10.13
CA ILE A 217 -15.93 -5.82 11.45
C ILE A 217 -16.88 -4.62 11.36
N GLU A 218 -16.64 -3.70 10.43
CA GLU A 218 -17.53 -2.55 10.20
C GLU A 218 -18.94 -2.99 9.79
N TYR A 219 -19.06 -3.98 8.89
CA TYR A 219 -20.36 -4.55 8.55
C TYR A 219 -21.09 -5.08 9.79
N ARG A 220 -20.40 -5.84 10.65
CA ARG A 220 -20.97 -6.36 11.89
C ARG A 220 -21.34 -5.23 12.87
N ARG A 221 -20.58 -4.14 12.93
CA ARG A 221 -20.89 -2.96 13.76
C ARG A 221 -22.18 -2.30 13.30
N VAL A 222 -22.33 -2.02 12.00
CA VAL A 222 -23.56 -1.44 11.44
C VAL A 222 -24.76 -2.36 11.69
N GLN A 223 -24.60 -3.67 11.46
CA GLN A 223 -25.66 -4.66 11.72
C GLN A 223 -26.06 -4.71 13.19
N ARG A 224 -25.12 -4.61 14.13
CA ARG A 224 -25.42 -4.55 15.57
C ARG A 224 -26.14 -3.26 15.94
N ALA A 225 -25.69 -2.11 15.44
CA ALA A 225 -26.32 -0.82 15.68
C ALA A 225 -27.77 -0.80 15.19
N ASN A 226 -28.02 -1.23 13.94
CA ASN A 226 -29.37 -1.30 13.38
C ASN A 226 -30.30 -2.27 14.15
N ARG A 227 -29.75 -3.38 14.68
CA ARG A 227 -30.52 -4.30 15.53
C ARG A 227 -30.85 -3.69 16.89
N GLN A 228 -29.95 -2.91 17.47
CA GLN A 228 -30.16 -2.25 18.75
C GLN A 228 -31.20 -1.12 18.66
N THR A 229 -31.17 -0.34 17.57
CA THR A 229 -32.13 0.74 17.33
C THR A 229 -33.45 0.26 16.74
N GLY A 230 -33.50 -0.97 16.20
CA GLY A 230 -34.67 -1.52 15.51
C GLY A 230 -34.97 -0.86 14.15
N GLN A 231 -34.08 0.02 13.67
CA GLN A 231 -34.25 0.78 12.43
C GLN A 231 -32.94 0.83 11.66
N ILE A 232 -33.04 0.89 10.32
CA ILE A 232 -31.88 1.08 9.46
C ILE A 232 -31.49 2.56 9.52
N SER A 233 -30.30 2.84 10.02
CA SER A 233 -29.74 4.20 10.02
C SER A 233 -29.71 4.75 8.58
N PRO A 234 -30.30 5.93 8.31
CA PRO A 234 -30.15 6.58 7.00
C PRO A 234 -28.67 6.82 6.67
N ALA A 235 -27.85 7.05 7.70
CA ALA A 235 -26.45 7.40 7.54
C ALA A 235 -25.50 6.23 7.27
N THR A 236 -25.86 5.00 7.63
CA THR A 236 -24.98 3.83 7.37
C THR A 236 -25.67 2.76 6.54
N GLY A 237 -26.96 2.94 6.27
CA GLY A 237 -27.82 1.97 5.63
C GLY A 237 -27.76 0.61 6.35
N TRP A 238 -27.93 -0.46 5.59
CA TRP A 238 -27.78 -1.82 6.11
C TRP A 238 -26.30 -2.28 6.18
N GLY A 239 -25.35 -1.41 5.81
CA GLY A 239 -23.92 -1.73 5.83
C GLY A 239 -23.39 -2.48 4.59
N GLY A 240 -24.19 -2.61 3.53
CA GLY A 240 -23.81 -3.35 2.31
C GLY A 240 -22.53 -2.85 1.64
N VAL A 241 -22.22 -1.55 1.78
CA VAL A 241 -20.97 -0.96 1.29
C VAL A 241 -19.73 -1.58 1.94
N HIS A 242 -19.79 -1.95 3.22
CA HIS A 242 -18.67 -2.62 3.89
C HIS A 242 -18.48 -4.03 3.36
N LEU A 243 -19.56 -4.75 3.03
CA LEU A 243 -19.47 -6.06 2.40
C LEU A 243 -18.94 -5.97 0.96
N ALA A 244 -19.35 -4.95 0.22
CA ALA A 244 -18.80 -4.67 -1.11
C ALA A 244 -17.28 -4.41 -1.02
N ASN A 245 -16.84 -3.62 -0.03
CA ASN A 245 -15.42 -3.38 0.19
C ASN A 245 -14.68 -4.66 0.62
N ALA A 246 -15.30 -5.50 1.46
CA ALA A 246 -14.77 -6.80 1.83
C ALA A 246 -14.56 -7.69 0.59
N LEU A 247 -15.54 -7.71 -0.33
CA LEU A 247 -15.44 -8.41 -1.60
C LEU A 247 -14.31 -7.85 -2.46
N LYS A 248 -14.12 -6.53 -2.51
CA LYS A 248 -12.98 -5.92 -3.23
C LYS A 248 -11.66 -6.52 -2.76
N TYR A 249 -11.38 -6.51 -1.46
CA TYR A 249 -10.11 -7.06 -0.95
C TYR A 249 -10.03 -8.59 -1.05
N SER A 250 -11.16 -9.30 -1.08
CA SER A 250 -11.13 -10.76 -1.28
C SER A 250 -10.71 -11.17 -2.69
N THR A 251 -10.96 -10.33 -3.71
CA THR A 251 -10.51 -10.61 -5.09
C THR A 251 -8.98 -10.66 -5.24
N ALA A 252 -8.20 -10.18 -4.27
CA ALA A 252 -6.75 -10.29 -4.29
C ALA A 252 -6.25 -11.71 -4.01
N PHE A 253 -6.98 -12.52 -3.22
CA PHE A 253 -6.51 -13.86 -2.83
C PHE A 253 -6.41 -14.82 -4.01
N PRO A 254 -7.41 -14.91 -4.92
CA PRO A 254 -7.26 -15.73 -6.12
C PRO A 254 -6.03 -15.37 -6.96
N VAL A 255 -5.72 -14.08 -7.13
CA VAL A 255 -4.50 -13.65 -7.85
C VAL A 255 -3.25 -14.19 -7.17
N ILE A 256 -3.14 -14.04 -5.85
CA ILE A 256 -1.98 -14.48 -5.08
C ILE A 256 -1.84 -16.00 -5.09
N ILE A 257 -2.93 -16.73 -4.83
CA ILE A 257 -2.94 -18.21 -4.78
C ILE A 257 -2.60 -18.79 -6.15
N LEU A 258 -3.22 -18.30 -7.22
CA LEU A 258 -2.93 -18.78 -8.58
C LEU A 258 -1.52 -18.43 -9.03
N SER A 259 -0.97 -17.29 -8.59
CA SER A 259 0.45 -16.95 -8.82
C SER A 259 1.38 -17.94 -8.10
N ALA A 260 1.04 -18.33 -6.86
CA ALA A 260 1.81 -19.31 -6.10
C ALA A 260 1.75 -20.71 -6.73
N LEU A 261 0.57 -21.15 -7.15
CA LEU A 261 0.37 -22.47 -7.79
C LEU A 261 1.14 -22.61 -9.10
N GLN A 262 1.20 -21.54 -9.92
CA GLN A 262 1.98 -21.54 -11.16
C GLN A 262 3.50 -21.54 -10.92
N ARG A 263 3.98 -21.18 -9.73
CA ARG A 263 5.40 -21.30 -9.34
C ARG A 263 5.76 -22.68 -8.78
N SER A 264 4.78 -23.54 -8.48
CA SER A 264 5.05 -24.87 -7.95
C SER A 264 5.73 -25.75 -9.01
N PRO A 265 6.72 -26.59 -8.64
CA PRO A 265 7.48 -27.41 -9.60
C PRO A 265 6.63 -28.42 -10.39
N GLU A 266 5.48 -28.83 -9.85
CA GLU A 266 4.55 -29.79 -10.48
C GLU A 266 3.11 -29.24 -10.48
N PRO A 267 2.76 -28.26 -11.34
CA PRO A 267 1.40 -27.69 -11.38
C PRO A 267 0.34 -28.75 -11.74
N SER A 268 0.73 -29.76 -12.52
CA SER A 268 -0.12 -30.88 -12.95
C SER A 268 -0.61 -31.77 -11.81
N LYS A 269 0.10 -31.77 -10.66
CA LYS A 269 -0.30 -32.50 -9.45
C LYS A 269 -1.63 -32.01 -8.87
N TYR A 270 -2.03 -30.79 -9.19
CA TYR A 270 -3.30 -30.19 -8.76
C TYR A 270 -4.46 -30.46 -9.71
N GLY A 271 -4.29 -31.35 -10.70
CA GLY A 271 -5.34 -31.75 -11.64
C GLY A 271 -5.75 -30.65 -12.64
N MET A 272 -4.95 -29.59 -12.77
CA MET A 272 -5.17 -28.49 -13.72
C MET A 272 -3.98 -28.35 -14.68
N SER A 273 -4.29 -28.07 -15.95
CA SER A 273 -3.25 -27.71 -16.93
C SER A 273 -2.67 -26.33 -16.64
N GLU A 274 -1.41 -26.09 -17.00
CA GLU A 274 -0.76 -24.77 -16.89
C GLU A 274 -1.55 -23.68 -17.63
N VAL A 275 -2.10 -24.01 -18.81
CA VAL A 275 -2.95 -23.09 -19.59
C VAL A 275 -4.22 -22.72 -18.82
N THR A 276 -4.85 -23.69 -18.14
CA THR A 276 -6.04 -23.44 -17.31
C THR A 276 -5.68 -22.54 -16.13
N LEU A 277 -4.57 -22.83 -15.43
CA LEU A 277 -4.08 -22.01 -14.32
C LEU A 277 -3.82 -20.56 -14.75
N PHE A 278 -3.15 -20.36 -15.88
CA PHE A 278 -2.88 -19.05 -16.43
C PHE A 278 -4.17 -18.29 -16.80
N ARG A 279 -5.15 -18.97 -17.42
CA ARG A 279 -6.47 -18.37 -17.74
C ARG A 279 -7.25 -17.95 -16.49
N LEU A 280 -7.28 -18.81 -15.47
CA LEU A 280 -7.91 -18.49 -14.19
C LEU A 280 -7.21 -17.32 -13.50
N TRP A 281 -5.88 -17.29 -13.56
CA TRP A 281 -5.08 -16.20 -13.02
C TRP A 281 -5.40 -14.89 -13.76
N LEU A 282 -5.43 -14.89 -15.09
CA LEU A 282 -5.76 -13.71 -15.89
C LEU A 282 -7.18 -13.20 -15.59
N LEU A 283 -8.16 -14.10 -15.43
CA LEU A 283 -9.51 -13.74 -15.01
C LEU A 283 -9.51 -13.09 -13.62
N ALA A 284 -8.81 -13.69 -12.64
CA ALA A 284 -8.68 -13.13 -11.30
C ALA A 284 -8.03 -11.74 -11.32
N VAL A 285 -7.01 -11.54 -12.15
CA VAL A 285 -6.33 -10.26 -12.37
C VAL A 285 -7.29 -9.21 -12.93
N VAL A 286 -8.08 -9.54 -13.96
CA VAL A 286 -9.07 -8.62 -14.55
C VAL A 286 -10.14 -8.25 -13.54
N VAL A 287 -10.68 -9.22 -12.80
CA VAL A 287 -11.71 -8.98 -11.76
C VAL A 287 -11.16 -8.11 -10.64
N ASN A 288 -9.97 -8.42 -10.12
CA ASN A 288 -9.35 -7.66 -9.04
C ASN A 288 -9.01 -6.22 -9.46
N SER A 289 -8.39 -6.06 -10.64
CA SER A 289 -7.99 -4.76 -11.17
C SER A 289 -9.21 -3.91 -11.48
N GLY A 290 -10.20 -4.47 -12.19
CA GLY A 290 -11.42 -3.77 -12.58
C GLY A 290 -12.26 -3.36 -11.38
N TYR A 291 -12.47 -4.25 -10.41
CA TYR A 291 -13.24 -3.90 -9.21
C TYR A 291 -12.51 -2.87 -8.36
N SER A 292 -11.19 -2.99 -8.19
CA SER A 292 -10.44 -2.02 -7.41
C SER A 292 -10.37 -0.65 -8.07
N PHE A 293 -10.25 -0.58 -9.40
CA PHE A 293 -10.30 0.67 -10.16
C PHE A 293 -11.67 1.34 -10.05
N PHE A 294 -12.75 0.58 -10.22
CA PHE A 294 -14.11 1.08 -9.98
C PHE A 294 -14.22 1.66 -8.56
N TRP A 295 -13.69 0.97 -7.56
CA TRP A 295 -13.74 1.42 -6.18
C TRP A 295 -12.96 2.71 -5.94
N ASP A 296 -11.74 2.81 -6.48
CA ASP A 296 -10.90 4.01 -6.34
C ASP A 296 -11.62 5.24 -6.90
N VAL A 297 -12.19 5.12 -8.10
CA VAL A 297 -12.90 6.23 -8.77
C VAL A 297 -14.26 6.54 -8.13
N ALA A 298 -15.11 5.53 -7.95
CA ALA A 298 -16.50 5.74 -7.55
C ALA A 298 -16.71 5.90 -6.04
N ARG A 299 -15.84 5.32 -5.20
CA ARG A 299 -16.05 5.28 -3.75
C ARG A 299 -15.01 6.06 -2.97
N ASP A 300 -13.74 5.88 -3.31
CA ASP A 300 -12.64 6.53 -2.58
C ASP A 300 -12.49 8.00 -2.98
N TRP A 301 -12.63 8.30 -4.28
CA TRP A 301 -12.60 9.68 -4.79
C TRP A 301 -13.99 10.29 -4.97
N ASP A 302 -15.05 9.49 -4.82
CA ASP A 302 -16.45 9.92 -4.91
C ASP A 302 -16.75 10.66 -6.23
N LEU A 303 -16.31 10.08 -7.35
CA LEU A 303 -16.51 10.64 -8.69
C LEU A 303 -17.73 10.01 -9.37
N THR A 304 -18.41 10.80 -10.20
CA THR A 304 -19.68 10.42 -10.84
C THR A 304 -19.50 9.66 -12.16
N LEU A 305 -18.26 9.27 -12.52
CA LEU A 305 -17.94 8.59 -13.78
C LEU A 305 -18.75 7.30 -13.99
N PHE A 306 -18.98 6.55 -12.92
CA PHE A 306 -19.73 5.29 -12.94
C PHE A 306 -21.16 5.42 -12.37
N SER A 307 -21.61 6.65 -12.10
CA SER A 307 -22.98 6.94 -11.70
C SER A 307 -23.97 6.81 -12.87
N ASN A 308 -25.26 6.95 -12.58
CA ASN A 308 -26.30 7.05 -13.59
C ASN A 308 -26.06 8.24 -14.54
N SER A 309 -26.66 8.19 -15.74
CA SER A 309 -26.44 9.21 -16.78
C SER A 309 -26.84 10.62 -16.36
N ARG A 310 -27.77 10.78 -15.41
CA ARG A 310 -28.22 12.09 -14.92
C ARG A 310 -27.15 12.76 -14.07
N GLU A 311 -26.56 12.03 -13.12
CA GLU A 311 -25.46 12.53 -12.28
C GLU A 311 -24.18 12.75 -13.07
N ARG A 312 -23.81 11.78 -13.92
CA ARG A 312 -22.57 11.85 -14.70
C ARG A 312 -22.55 13.03 -15.68
N ASN A 313 -23.70 13.34 -16.27
CA ASN A 313 -23.85 14.40 -17.28
C ASN A 313 -24.44 15.69 -16.70
N ASN A 314 -24.45 15.87 -15.38
CA ASN A 314 -24.95 17.09 -14.77
C ASN A 314 -24.11 18.31 -15.23
N PRO A 315 -24.72 19.35 -15.84
CA PRO A 315 -24.00 20.51 -16.37
C PRO A 315 -23.38 21.41 -15.29
N GLU A 316 -23.75 21.26 -14.02
CA GLU A 316 -23.23 22.08 -12.92
C GLU A 316 -21.75 21.82 -12.60
N HIS A 317 -21.20 20.68 -13.05
CA HIS A 317 -19.82 20.30 -12.79
C HIS A 317 -19.24 19.50 -13.97
N PRO A 318 -17.90 19.35 -14.07
CA PRO A 318 -17.31 18.60 -15.17
C PRO A 318 -17.79 17.15 -15.21
N TRP A 319 -17.86 16.62 -16.43
CA TRP A 319 -18.37 15.29 -16.73
C TRP A 319 -17.67 14.20 -15.90
N GLY A 320 -18.46 13.38 -15.23
CA GLY A 320 -17.96 12.27 -14.42
C GLY A 320 -17.14 12.67 -13.19
N LEU A 321 -17.07 13.96 -12.85
CA LEU A 321 -16.45 14.45 -11.61
C LEU A 321 -17.53 14.90 -10.62
N ARG A 322 -17.17 15.05 -9.34
CA ARG A 322 -18.06 15.60 -8.33
C ARG A 322 -18.14 17.13 -8.36
N ARG A 323 -19.22 17.66 -7.78
CA ARG A 323 -19.49 19.11 -7.70
C ARG A 323 -18.42 19.87 -6.91
N TYR A 324 -18.12 19.42 -5.69
CA TYR A 324 -17.19 20.12 -4.80
C TYR A 324 -15.78 19.56 -4.92
N ARG A 325 -14.83 20.41 -5.30
CA ARG A 325 -13.44 20.05 -5.57
C ARG A 325 -12.51 21.13 -5.06
N TRP A 326 -11.42 20.73 -4.43
CA TRP A 326 -10.36 21.64 -3.95
C TRP A 326 -9.20 21.75 -4.93
N PHE A 327 -8.96 20.71 -5.75
CA PHE A 327 -8.05 20.84 -6.88
C PHE A 327 -8.80 21.56 -8.01
N HIS A 328 -8.38 22.79 -8.32
CA HIS A 328 -9.15 23.66 -9.23
C HIS A 328 -9.10 23.16 -10.69
N ALA A 329 -7.93 22.64 -11.10
CA ALA A 329 -7.76 22.05 -12.42
C ALA A 329 -8.45 20.67 -12.48
N LYS A 330 -9.47 20.54 -13.34
CA LYS A 330 -10.19 19.27 -13.56
C LYS A 330 -9.27 18.21 -14.17
N GLU A 331 -8.25 18.65 -14.88
CA GLU A 331 -7.22 17.85 -15.55
C GLU A 331 -6.50 16.93 -14.56
N PHE A 332 -6.30 17.36 -13.31
CA PHE A 332 -5.71 16.52 -12.28
C PHE A 332 -6.55 15.28 -11.96
N TYR A 333 -7.88 15.41 -11.93
CA TYR A 333 -8.77 14.27 -11.68
C TYR A 333 -8.77 13.29 -12.84
N TYR A 334 -8.85 13.79 -14.08
CA TYR A 334 -8.81 12.92 -15.26
C TYR A 334 -7.44 12.24 -15.42
N ALA A 335 -6.35 12.96 -15.17
CA ALA A 335 -5.01 12.39 -15.14
C ALA A 335 -4.91 11.29 -14.07
N ALA A 336 -5.46 11.53 -12.86
CA ALA A 336 -5.46 10.52 -11.81
C ALA A 336 -6.27 9.27 -12.17
N ILE A 337 -7.44 9.42 -12.81
CA ILE A 337 -8.24 8.30 -13.32
C ILE A 337 -7.42 7.48 -14.33
N VAL A 338 -6.80 8.13 -15.31
CA VAL A 338 -6.02 7.44 -16.35
C VAL A 338 -4.80 6.75 -15.74
N VAL A 339 -4.02 7.46 -14.93
CA VAL A 339 -2.81 6.93 -14.29
C VAL A 339 -3.14 5.78 -13.34
N ASP A 340 -4.21 5.88 -12.55
CA ASP A 340 -4.62 4.77 -11.68
C ASP A 340 -5.04 3.55 -12.48
N GLY A 341 -5.87 3.72 -13.52
CA GLY A 341 -6.26 2.63 -14.42
C GLY A 341 -5.05 1.94 -15.06
N MET A 342 -4.09 2.71 -15.57
CA MET A 342 -2.86 2.17 -16.17
C MET A 342 -1.97 1.43 -15.16
N LEU A 343 -1.72 2.03 -13.99
CA LEU A 343 -0.83 1.46 -12.98
C LEU A 343 -1.47 0.28 -12.23
N ARG A 344 -2.81 0.22 -12.15
CA ARG A 344 -3.53 -0.95 -11.59
C ARG A 344 -3.23 -2.23 -12.35
N CYS A 345 -3.08 -2.16 -13.68
CA CYS A 345 -2.67 -3.31 -14.48
C CYS A 345 -1.26 -3.83 -14.10
N THR A 346 -0.37 -2.96 -13.59
CA THR A 346 0.99 -3.36 -13.19
C THR A 346 1.03 -4.16 -11.89
N TRP A 347 0.07 -3.95 -10.97
CA TRP A 347 0.01 -4.69 -9.70
C TRP A 347 -0.14 -6.19 -9.89
N SER A 348 -0.89 -6.61 -10.92
CA SER A 348 -1.05 -8.03 -11.22
C SER A 348 0.12 -8.59 -12.02
N ILE A 349 0.66 -7.80 -12.95
CA ILE A 349 1.80 -8.18 -13.78
C ILE A 349 2.98 -8.59 -12.90
N LYS A 350 3.33 -7.81 -11.86
CA LYS A 350 4.46 -8.13 -10.94
C LYS A 350 4.33 -9.44 -10.16
N LEU A 351 3.13 -10.01 -10.06
CA LEU A 351 2.89 -11.30 -9.40
C LEU A 351 3.01 -12.48 -10.39
N SER A 352 3.05 -12.20 -11.69
CA SER A 352 3.15 -13.21 -12.75
C SER A 352 4.45 -14.01 -12.63
N PRO A 353 4.38 -15.34 -12.53
CA PRO A 353 5.56 -16.23 -12.56
C PRO A 353 6.34 -16.11 -13.87
N HIS A 354 5.68 -15.74 -14.97
CA HIS A 354 6.32 -15.65 -16.28
C HIS A 354 7.33 -14.50 -16.36
N LEU A 355 7.21 -13.46 -15.52
CA LEU A 355 8.23 -12.42 -15.42
C LEU A 355 9.49 -12.90 -14.69
N ASP A 356 9.34 -13.88 -13.79
CA ASP A 356 10.46 -14.46 -13.03
C ASP A 356 11.35 -15.34 -13.95
N HIS A 357 10.85 -15.79 -15.10
CA HIS A 357 11.62 -16.57 -16.07
C HIS A 357 12.50 -15.70 -17.00
N PHE A 358 12.20 -14.40 -17.08
CA PHE A 358 13.04 -13.43 -17.78
C PHE A 358 13.98 -12.77 -16.77
N ASN A 359 15.11 -13.44 -16.48
CA ASN A 359 16.14 -13.00 -15.53
C ASN A 359 16.65 -11.56 -15.75
N ASP A 360 16.42 -10.95 -16.91
CA ASP A 360 16.78 -9.56 -17.24
C ASP A 360 15.80 -8.48 -16.71
N LEU A 361 14.72 -8.85 -16.00
CA LEU A 361 13.65 -7.91 -15.61
C LEU A 361 13.54 -7.59 -14.11
N GLU A 362 14.54 -7.92 -13.28
CA GLU A 362 14.56 -7.52 -11.85
C GLU A 362 14.41 -5.99 -11.67
N GLY A 363 14.97 -5.20 -12.58
CA GLY A 363 14.76 -3.75 -12.66
C GLY A 363 13.31 -3.37 -12.96
N GLY A 364 12.64 -4.13 -13.83
CA GLY A 364 11.22 -3.94 -14.14
C GLY A 364 10.32 -4.21 -12.93
N ILE A 365 10.61 -5.25 -12.15
CA ILE A 365 9.88 -5.55 -10.91
C ILE A 365 10.03 -4.41 -9.91
N PHE A 366 11.26 -3.93 -9.69
CA PHE A 366 11.52 -2.77 -8.82
C PHE A 366 10.75 -1.51 -9.28
N VAL A 367 10.76 -1.21 -10.58
CA VAL A 367 10.01 -0.07 -11.13
C VAL A 367 8.50 -0.24 -10.91
N MET A 368 7.94 -1.45 -11.10
CA MET A 368 6.53 -1.71 -10.82
C MET A 368 6.17 -1.54 -9.34
N GLU A 369 7.04 -1.95 -8.42
CA GLU A 369 6.84 -1.69 -6.99
C GLU A 369 6.88 -0.20 -6.66
N ALA A 370 7.84 0.53 -7.24
CA ALA A 370 7.95 1.96 -7.05
C ALA A 370 6.73 2.71 -7.62
N LEU A 371 6.28 2.34 -8.81
CA LEU A 371 5.08 2.88 -9.43
C LEU A 371 3.82 2.58 -8.62
N GLU A 372 3.71 1.41 -7.98
CA GLU A 372 2.58 1.11 -7.10
C GLU A 372 2.56 2.02 -5.86
N VAL A 373 3.73 2.36 -5.29
CA VAL A 373 3.83 3.36 -4.22
C VAL A 373 3.47 4.77 -4.71
N ILE A 374 3.94 5.16 -5.90
CA ILE A 374 3.60 6.45 -6.52
C ILE A 374 2.09 6.54 -6.83
N ARG A 375 1.47 5.46 -7.32
CA ARG A 375 0.03 5.39 -7.54
C ARG A 375 -0.74 5.62 -6.24
N ARG A 376 -0.34 4.95 -5.15
CA ARG A 376 -0.96 5.15 -3.83
C ARG A 376 -0.73 6.56 -3.30
N TRP A 377 0.48 7.12 -3.49
CA TRP A 377 0.80 8.49 -3.14
C TRP A 377 -0.15 9.49 -3.83
N MET A 378 -0.38 9.33 -5.13
CA MET A 378 -1.35 10.12 -5.90
C MET A 378 -2.78 9.91 -5.35
N TRP A 379 -3.19 8.66 -5.15
CA TRP A 379 -4.53 8.31 -4.64
C TRP A 379 -4.83 8.97 -3.28
N ILE A 380 -3.82 9.13 -2.41
CA ILE A 380 -3.99 9.77 -1.09
C ILE A 380 -4.47 11.22 -1.24
N PHE A 381 -3.97 11.99 -2.20
CA PHE A 381 -4.43 13.37 -2.42
C PHE A 381 -5.94 13.44 -2.63
N PHE A 382 -6.46 12.64 -3.56
CA PHE A 382 -7.87 12.62 -3.90
C PHE A 382 -8.73 11.98 -2.81
N ARG A 383 -8.24 10.93 -2.13
CA ARG A 383 -8.95 10.33 -0.99
C ARG A 383 -9.08 11.31 0.18
N VAL A 384 -8.02 12.01 0.53
CA VAL A 384 -8.01 12.99 1.63
C VAL A 384 -8.86 14.20 1.28
N GLU A 385 -8.77 14.70 0.05
CA GLU A 385 -9.62 15.77 -0.43
C GLU A 385 -11.10 15.38 -0.42
N CYS A 386 -11.41 14.13 -0.79
CA CYS A 386 -12.76 13.57 -0.66
C CYS A 386 -13.27 13.55 0.77
N GLU A 387 -12.45 13.06 1.70
CA GLU A 387 -12.82 13.02 3.11
C GLU A 387 -13.02 14.43 3.69
N TRP A 388 -12.17 15.37 3.27
CA TRP A 388 -12.28 16.77 3.66
C TRP A 388 -13.60 17.39 3.20
N VAL A 389 -14.01 17.15 1.94
CA VAL A 389 -15.29 17.62 1.40
C VAL A 389 -16.46 17.05 2.19
N ARG A 390 -16.47 15.73 2.46
CA ARG A 390 -17.53 15.06 3.23
C ARG A 390 -17.69 15.65 4.62
N ASN A 391 -16.60 15.99 5.30
CA ASN A 391 -16.65 16.56 6.66
C ASN A 391 -17.07 18.04 6.71
N HIS A 392 -16.85 18.82 5.65
CA HIS A 392 -17.14 20.28 5.66
C HIS A 392 -18.46 20.68 5.02
N ARG A 393 -19.01 19.84 4.13
CA ARG A 393 -20.24 20.18 3.38
C ARG A 393 -21.37 19.17 3.58
N GLY A 394 -21.18 18.19 4.46
CA GLY A 394 -21.99 16.98 4.48
C GLY A 394 -21.64 16.07 3.31
N PRO A 395 -21.96 14.78 3.39
CA PRO A 395 -21.60 13.87 2.33
C PRO A 395 -22.64 14.00 1.19
N ALA A 396 -22.34 13.54 -0.03
CA ALA A 396 -23.26 13.69 -1.16
C ALA A 396 -24.63 13.03 -0.82
N PRO A 397 -25.76 13.45 -1.43
CA PRO A 397 -27.10 12.97 -1.06
C PRO A 397 -27.25 11.44 -0.99
N ASP A 398 -26.41 10.68 -1.72
CA ASP A 398 -26.42 9.21 -1.78
C ASP A 398 -25.20 8.55 -1.12
N ASP A 399 -24.30 9.34 -0.55
CA ASP A 399 -23.07 8.86 0.06
C ASP A 399 -23.13 9.24 1.54
N ILE A 400 -23.51 8.32 2.41
CA ILE A 400 -23.39 8.55 3.84
C ILE A 400 -22.52 7.41 4.36
N LEU A 401 -21.25 7.75 4.57
CA LEU A 401 -20.23 6.75 4.89
C LEU A 401 -19.41 7.11 6.12
N LEU A 402 -19.26 8.39 6.49
CA LEU A 402 -18.42 8.80 7.63
C LEU A 402 -18.86 10.08 8.37
N GLY A 403 -20.02 10.65 8.06
CA GLY A 403 -20.51 11.85 8.75
C GLY A 403 -21.24 11.52 10.04
N ASP A 404 -20.57 11.66 11.19
CA ASP A 404 -21.29 12.01 12.42
C ASP A 404 -21.77 13.45 12.26
N ILE A 405 -23.09 13.64 12.28
CA ILE A 405 -23.68 14.97 12.41
C ILE A 405 -23.34 15.46 13.82
N SER A 406 -22.21 16.16 13.93
CA SER A 406 -21.89 17.06 15.02
C SER A 406 -22.84 18.27 14.94
N ASN A 407 -24.12 18.06 15.23
CA ASN A 407 -24.96 19.10 15.81
C ASN A 407 -25.39 18.59 17.17
N LYS A 408 -24.55 18.97 18.14
CA LYS A 408 -24.99 19.23 19.49
C LYS A 408 -26.23 20.13 19.36
N TYR A 409 -27.34 19.69 19.93
CA TYR A 409 -28.40 20.62 20.31
C TYR A 409 -27.73 21.63 21.24
N ASP A 410 -27.40 22.81 20.72
CA ASP A 410 -27.42 24.02 21.52
C ASP A 410 -28.90 24.33 21.73
N GLU A 411 -29.52 23.62 22.68
CA GLU A 411 -30.71 24.10 23.37
C GLU A 411 -30.21 25.04 24.46
N ASP A 412 -30.04 26.31 24.09
CA ASP A 412 -30.29 27.41 24.99
C ASP A 412 -31.74 27.87 24.72
N ASP A 413 -32.67 27.36 25.54
CA ASP A 413 -33.80 28.11 26.15
C ASP A 413 -34.55 27.23 27.17
#